data_AF-C7ZQ04-F1
#
_entry.id   AF-C7ZQ04-F1
#
_cell.length_a   1.000
_cell.length_b   1.000
_cell.length_c   1.000
_cell.angle_alpha   90.00
_cell.angle_beta   90.00
_cell.angle_gamma   90.00
#
_symmetry.space_group_name_H-M   'P 1'
#
loop_
_entity.id
_entity.type
_entity.pdbx_description
1 polymer ?
#
loop_
_entity_poly.entity_id
_entity_poly.type
_entity_poly.pdbx_seq_one_letter_code
_entity_poly.pdbx_strand_id
1 'polypeptide(L)'
;MSIPTSIFQSQRRLVLVASAAFFVVSVYLCTIVLFAMDFNRASISSSYEDIEVDLPKANLPSSTGSYNQPSSEDITVVATLPNGIIVIGDLHGMIHPLNTLLEETGFDSTKDHIVSVGDMVNKGPDSTGVIKRLMDLNASAVRGNHEDRVLWALSSEQLDWLKSLPVILTVDPLNLCIVHAGLVPGIELEQQVPWAVMNIRTLTYPTDDFRRKEE
;
A
#
# COMPACT_ATOMS: atom_id res chain seq x y z
N MET A 1 1.65 3.44 73.16
CA MET A 1 0.62 2.52 72.61
C MET A 1 1.02 2.24 71.17
N SER A 2 1.74 1.14 70.96
CA SER A 2 2.44 0.83 69.70
C SER A 2 1.46 0.15 68.74
N ILE A 3 1.15 0.77 67.61
CA ILE A 3 0.32 0.14 66.56
C ILE A 3 1.09 -1.07 66.01
N PRO A 4 0.51 -2.27 65.96
CA PRO A 4 1.24 -3.48 65.57
C PRO A 4 1.62 -3.42 64.09
N THR A 5 2.92 -3.33 63.83
CA THR A 5 3.57 -3.29 62.50
C THR A 5 3.29 -4.54 61.65
N SER A 6 2.77 -5.61 62.24
CA SER A 6 2.43 -6.86 61.55
C SER A 6 1.28 -6.72 60.55
N ILE A 7 0.31 -5.83 60.80
CA ILE A 7 -0.87 -5.63 59.95
C ILE A 7 -0.50 -4.94 58.63
N PHE A 8 0.41 -3.97 58.65
CA PHE A 8 0.88 -3.29 57.44
C PHE A 8 1.74 -4.20 56.55
N GLN A 9 2.49 -5.14 57.15
CA GLN A 9 3.31 -6.07 56.42
C GLN A 9 2.47 -7.17 55.73
N SER A 10 1.38 -7.64 56.36
CA SER A 10 0.46 -8.59 55.76
C SER A 10 -0.34 -7.98 54.60
N GLN A 11 -0.83 -6.74 54.76
CA GLN A 11 -1.51 -5.99 53.70
C GLN A 11 -0.62 -5.75 52.48
N ARG A 12 0.66 -5.38 52.67
CA ARG A 12 1.63 -5.22 51.57
C ARG A 12 1.94 -6.51 50.83
N ARG A 13 2.09 -7.62 51.56
CA ARG A 13 2.27 -8.96 50.95
C ARG A 13 1.05 -9.37 50.16
N LEU A 14 -0.15 -9.09 50.68
CA LEU A 14 -1.39 -9.37 49.98
C LEU A 14 -1.51 -8.58 48.66
N VAL A 15 -1.19 -7.29 48.67
CA VAL A 15 -1.19 -6.45 47.46
C VAL A 15 -0.16 -6.94 46.45
N LEU A 16 1.07 -7.26 46.87
CA LEU A 16 2.10 -7.78 45.97
C LEU A 16 1.70 -9.12 45.34
N VAL A 17 1.13 -10.03 46.14
CA VAL A 17 0.64 -11.32 45.65
C VAL A 17 -0.53 -11.13 44.69
N ALA A 18 -1.46 -10.23 44.99
CA ALA A 18 -2.59 -9.92 44.11
C ALA A 18 -2.13 -9.31 42.77
N SER A 19 -1.19 -8.36 42.79
CA SER A 19 -0.64 -7.75 41.57
C SER A 19 0.12 -8.77 40.71
N ALA A 20 0.93 -9.63 41.34
CA ALA A 20 1.64 -10.69 40.64
C ALA A 20 0.67 -11.71 40.02
N ALA A 21 -0.38 -12.10 40.77
CA ALA A 21 -1.42 -12.98 40.25
C ALA A 21 -2.17 -12.35 39.06
N PHE A 22 -2.51 -11.06 39.14
CA PHE A 22 -3.16 -10.34 38.05
C PHE A 22 -2.29 -10.29 36.79
N PHE A 23 -0.99 -10.02 36.93
CA PHE A 23 -0.06 -10.01 35.81
C PHE A 23 0.06 -11.40 35.15
N VAL A 24 0.21 -12.46 35.96
CA VAL A 24 0.30 -13.84 35.45
C VAL A 24 -0.98 -14.26 34.72
N VAL A 25 -2.16 -13.95 35.29
CA VAL A 25 -3.46 -14.23 34.66
C VAL A 25 -3.61 -13.42 33.36
N SER A 26 -3.20 -12.16 33.34
CA SER A 26 -3.29 -11.32 32.13
C SER A 26 -2.41 -11.83 31.00
N VAL A 27 -1.16 -12.21 31.30
CA VAL A 27 -0.25 -12.81 30.32
C VAL A 27 -0.80 -14.15 29.84
N TYR A 28 -1.29 -15.00 30.74
CA TYR A 28 -1.89 -16.29 30.38
C TYR A 28 -3.11 -16.14 29.47
N LEU A 29 -4.03 -15.23 29.79
CA LEU A 29 -5.18 -14.94 28.93
C LEU A 29 -4.74 -14.37 27.58
N CYS A 30 -3.76 -13.46 27.55
CA CYS A 30 -3.20 -12.94 26.31
C CYS A 30 -2.60 -14.05 25.46
N THR A 31 -1.86 -14.99 26.06
CA THR A 31 -1.30 -16.15 25.33
C THR A 31 -2.38 -17.10 24.83
N ILE A 32 -3.46 -17.33 25.59
CA ILE A 32 -4.60 -18.13 25.10
C ILE A 32 -5.28 -17.44 23.93
N VAL A 33 -5.50 -16.12 24.01
CA VAL A 33 -6.11 -15.36 22.91
C VAL A 33 -5.21 -15.42 21.67
N LEU A 34 -3.90 -15.22 21.81
CA LEU A 34 -2.95 -15.33 20.70
C LEU A 34 -2.81 -16.75 20.15
N PHE A 35 -2.98 -17.79 20.96
CA PHE A 35 -2.93 -19.19 20.52
C PHE A 35 -4.27 -19.69 19.95
N ALA A 36 -5.39 -19.10 20.40
CA ALA A 36 -6.72 -19.31 19.84
C ALA A 36 -6.97 -18.44 18.59
N MET A 37 -6.15 -17.40 18.37
CA MET A 37 -5.98 -16.76 17.08
C MET A 37 -5.29 -17.75 16.15
N ASP A 38 -6.10 -18.64 15.61
CA ASP A 38 -5.73 -19.57 14.56
C ASP A 38 -5.32 -18.74 13.33
N PHE A 39 -4.01 -18.69 13.02
CA PHE A 39 -3.52 -18.32 11.69
C PHE A 39 -3.78 -19.47 10.70
N ASN A 40 -4.95 -20.10 10.81
CA ASN A 40 -5.43 -20.99 9.80
C ASN A 40 -5.76 -20.12 8.60
N ARG A 41 -5.01 -20.34 7.52
CA ARG A 41 -5.40 -20.05 6.15
C ARG A 41 -6.74 -20.74 5.94
N ALA A 42 -7.82 -20.06 6.34
CA ALA A 42 -9.15 -20.46 6.01
C ALA A 42 -9.20 -20.40 4.49
N SER A 43 -9.13 -21.58 3.86
CA SER A 43 -9.79 -21.78 2.59
C SER A 43 -11.26 -21.48 2.86
N ILE A 44 -11.64 -20.21 2.70
CA ILE A 44 -13.02 -19.78 2.66
C ILE A 44 -13.60 -20.59 1.50
N SER A 45 -14.35 -21.65 1.81
CA SER A 45 -15.27 -22.19 0.83
C SER A 45 -16.30 -21.09 0.62
N SER A 46 -16.08 -20.32 -0.45
CA SER A 46 -17.04 -19.37 -0.98
C SER A 46 -18.35 -20.12 -1.24
N SER A 47 -19.30 -19.96 -0.32
CA SER A 47 -20.70 -19.94 -0.70
C SER A 47 -21.12 -18.48 -0.82
N TYR A 48 -20.44 -17.75 -1.70
CA TYR A 48 -21.06 -16.60 -2.33
C TYR A 48 -21.97 -17.20 -3.40
N GLU A 49 -23.26 -16.88 -3.35
CA GLU A 49 -24.06 -16.93 -4.58
C GLU A 49 -23.28 -16.12 -5.61
N ASP A 50 -22.92 -16.75 -6.73
CA ASP A 50 -22.26 -16.11 -7.85
C ASP A 50 -23.10 -14.91 -8.24
N ILE A 51 -22.76 -13.74 -7.71
CA ILE A 51 -23.17 -12.49 -8.32
C ILE A 51 -22.39 -12.49 -9.61
N GLU A 52 -23.04 -12.94 -10.68
CA GLU A 52 -22.61 -12.77 -12.05
C GLU A 52 -22.56 -11.26 -12.28
N VAL A 53 -21.47 -10.64 -11.84
CA VAL A 53 -21.10 -9.29 -12.23
C VAL A 53 -20.76 -9.46 -13.70
N ASP A 54 -21.74 -9.19 -14.56
CA ASP A 54 -21.52 -8.96 -15.98
C ASP A 54 -20.58 -7.75 -16.04
N LEU A 55 -19.28 -8.03 -15.97
CA LEU A 55 -18.25 -7.04 -16.17
C LEU A 55 -18.50 -6.54 -17.59
N PRO A 56 -18.97 -5.30 -17.76
CA PRO A 56 -19.15 -4.75 -19.10
C PRO A 56 -17.81 -4.89 -19.84
N LYS A 57 -17.84 -4.92 -21.17
CA LYS A 57 -16.70 -5.11 -22.09
C LYS A 57 -15.57 -4.05 -21.97
N ALA A 58 -15.24 -3.58 -20.78
CA ALA A 58 -14.05 -2.83 -20.40
C ALA A 58 -12.78 -3.71 -20.33
N ASN A 59 -12.85 -4.97 -20.79
CA ASN A 59 -11.70 -5.72 -21.31
C ASN A 59 -11.29 -5.25 -22.72
N LEU A 60 -12.05 -4.35 -23.35
CA LEU A 60 -11.51 -3.56 -24.45
C LEU A 60 -10.55 -2.54 -23.84
N PRO A 61 -9.32 -2.44 -24.35
CA PRO A 61 -8.42 -1.39 -23.92
C PRO A 61 -9.18 -0.07 -24.04
N SER A 62 -9.34 0.65 -22.92
CA SER A 62 -9.42 2.11 -22.98
C SER A 62 -8.36 2.54 -23.98
N SER A 63 -8.70 3.49 -24.84
CA SER A 63 -8.08 3.80 -26.14
C SER A 63 -6.56 4.11 -26.15
N THR A 64 -5.82 3.81 -25.08
CA THR A 64 -4.42 4.13 -24.90
C THR A 64 -3.68 3.14 -23.97
N GLY A 65 -3.52 1.88 -24.42
CA GLY A 65 -2.36 1.05 -24.03
C GLY A 65 -2.67 -0.34 -23.45
N SER A 66 -1.77 -1.29 -23.71
CA SER A 66 -1.68 -2.54 -22.94
C SER A 66 -1.17 -2.21 -21.54
N TYR A 67 -1.93 -2.58 -20.50
CA TYR A 67 -1.52 -2.40 -19.11
C TYR A 67 -0.60 -3.55 -18.71
N ASN A 68 0.59 -3.25 -18.19
CA ASN A 68 1.46 -4.26 -17.60
C ASN A 68 0.86 -4.71 -16.26
N GLN A 69 0.53 -6.00 -16.17
CA GLN A 69 0.08 -6.69 -14.95
C GLN A 69 1.30 -7.22 -14.17
N PRO A 70 1.16 -7.52 -12.87
CA PRO A 70 2.30 -7.65 -11.95
C PRO A 70 3.34 -8.67 -12.44
N SER A 71 4.57 -8.20 -12.66
CA SER A 71 5.76 -9.01 -12.57
C SER A 71 6.27 -8.92 -11.13
N SER A 72 6.07 -9.98 -10.35
CA SER A 72 6.84 -10.18 -9.12
C SER A 72 8.35 -10.24 -9.39
N GLU A 73 8.72 -10.46 -10.66
CA GLU A 73 10.08 -10.60 -11.14
C GLU A 73 10.82 -9.26 -11.31
N ASP A 74 10.12 -8.12 -11.44
CA ASP A 74 10.76 -6.83 -11.75
C ASP A 74 11.02 -5.93 -10.55
N ILE A 75 10.66 -6.32 -9.32
CA ILE A 75 11.37 -5.79 -8.14
C ILE A 75 12.69 -6.56 -7.99
N THR A 76 13.53 -6.49 -9.01
CA THR A 76 14.95 -6.85 -8.89
C THR A 76 15.71 -5.73 -8.17
N VAL A 77 15.15 -5.15 -7.11
CA VAL A 77 15.78 -4.23 -6.15
C VAL A 77 14.93 -4.33 -4.87
N VAL A 78 15.17 -5.24 -3.93
CA VAL A 78 16.49 -5.55 -3.38
C VAL A 78 16.49 -6.98 -2.84
N ALA A 79 17.45 -7.80 -3.30
CA ALA A 79 17.82 -9.07 -2.65
C ALA A 79 18.30 -8.90 -1.19
N THR A 80 18.28 -7.66 -0.68
CA THR A 80 18.58 -7.25 0.68
C THR A 80 17.81 -5.94 0.90
N LEU A 81 16.55 -5.97 1.32
CA LEU A 81 15.74 -4.75 1.53
C LEU A 81 16.60 -3.58 2.03
N PRO A 82 16.43 -2.36 1.49
CA PRO A 82 17.08 -1.19 2.06
C PRO A 82 16.63 -1.09 3.52
N ASN A 83 17.45 -0.49 4.39
CA ASN A 83 17.09 -0.36 5.80
C ASN A 83 15.78 0.45 5.99
N GLY A 84 15.35 1.23 4.98
CA GLY A 84 14.05 1.91 4.94
C GLY A 84 13.36 1.90 3.56
N ILE A 85 12.03 1.85 3.55
CA ILE A 85 11.20 2.12 2.36
C ILE A 85 10.36 3.36 2.63
N ILE A 86 10.35 4.30 1.68
CA ILE A 86 9.53 5.51 1.73
C ILE A 86 8.47 5.41 0.61
N VAL A 87 7.20 5.27 1.02
CA VAL A 87 6.07 5.27 0.09
C VAL A 87 5.50 6.68 0.01
N ILE A 88 5.47 7.25 -1.20
CA ILE A 88 5.05 8.63 -1.44
C ILE A 88 3.73 8.66 -2.22
N GLY A 89 2.79 9.48 -1.72
CA GLY A 89 1.49 9.75 -2.33
C GLY A 89 1.58 10.47 -3.69
N ASP A 90 0.43 10.92 -4.18
CA ASP A 90 0.30 11.68 -5.44
C ASP A 90 1.26 12.88 -5.47
N LEU A 91 2.08 12.97 -6.53
CA LEU A 91 3.06 14.05 -6.68
C LEU A 91 2.58 15.15 -7.60
N HIS A 92 1.80 14.82 -8.63
CA HIS A 92 1.19 15.75 -9.55
C HIS A 92 2.14 16.84 -10.07
N GLY A 93 3.34 16.50 -10.52
CA GLY A 93 4.31 17.46 -11.06
C GLY A 93 4.84 18.49 -10.05
N MET A 94 4.71 18.23 -8.74
CA MET A 94 5.17 19.10 -7.67
C MET A 94 6.62 18.77 -7.25
N ILE A 95 7.59 19.14 -8.11
CA ILE A 95 9.01 18.85 -7.88
C ILE A 95 9.58 19.48 -6.60
N HIS A 96 9.15 20.71 -6.27
CA HIS A 96 9.66 21.41 -5.09
C HIS A 96 9.23 20.70 -3.78
N PRO A 97 7.93 20.40 -3.57
CA PRO A 97 7.49 19.59 -2.44
C PRO A 97 8.13 18.20 -2.38
N LEU A 98 8.34 17.53 -3.52
CA LEU A 98 9.06 16.25 -3.55
C LEU A 98 10.47 16.39 -2.96
N ASN A 99 11.24 17.37 -3.40
CA ASN A 99 12.60 17.58 -2.88
C ASN A 99 12.59 17.94 -1.39
N THR A 100 11.68 18.80 -0.95
CA THR A 100 11.53 19.16 0.47
C THR A 100 11.17 17.94 1.31
N LEU A 101 10.27 17.07 0.84
CA LEU A 101 9.90 15.83 1.53
C LEU A 101 11.13 14.91 1.72
N LEU A 102 11.95 14.76 0.69
CA LEU A 102 13.17 13.94 0.76
C LEU A 102 14.19 14.53 1.76
N GLU A 103 14.33 15.85 1.81
CA GLU A 103 15.19 16.53 2.78
C GLU A 103 14.68 16.36 4.22
N GLU A 104 13.38 16.56 4.46
CA GLU A 104 12.78 16.48 5.80
C GLU A 104 12.75 15.05 6.36
N THR A 105 12.61 14.05 5.50
CA THR A 105 12.67 12.63 5.90
C THR A 105 14.10 12.14 6.12
N GLY A 106 15.11 12.93 5.74
CA GLY A 106 16.52 12.53 5.82
C GLY A 106 16.86 11.38 4.87
N PHE A 107 16.18 11.32 3.71
CA PHE A 107 16.33 10.26 2.71
C PHE A 107 17.79 10.06 2.29
N ASP A 108 18.26 8.82 2.37
CA ASP A 108 19.59 8.40 1.94
C ASP A 108 19.47 7.32 0.86
N SER A 109 19.79 7.67 -0.39
CA SER A 109 19.69 6.74 -1.53
C SER A 109 20.60 5.51 -1.43
N THR A 110 21.53 5.47 -0.47
CA THR A 110 22.36 4.29 -0.19
C THR A 110 21.70 3.30 0.77
N LYS A 111 20.67 3.75 1.51
CA LYS A 111 20.00 2.98 2.58
C LYS A 111 18.51 2.84 2.40
N ASP A 112 17.88 3.76 1.68
CA ASP A 112 16.44 3.87 1.54
C ASP A 112 16.01 3.68 0.09
N HIS A 113 14.80 3.16 -0.11
CA HIS A 113 14.19 3.06 -1.44
C HIS A 113 12.87 3.80 -1.49
N ILE A 114 12.62 4.50 -2.59
CA ILE A 114 11.40 5.26 -2.82
C ILE A 114 10.43 4.43 -3.65
N VAL A 115 9.16 4.45 -3.24
CA VAL A 115 8.04 3.92 -4.02
C VAL A 115 6.95 4.99 -4.16
N SER A 116 6.62 5.39 -5.39
CA SER A 116 5.48 6.29 -5.65
C SER A 116 4.19 5.48 -5.87
N VAL A 117 3.06 5.97 -5.34
CA VAL A 117 1.73 5.37 -5.53
C VAL A 117 1.05 5.78 -6.84
N GLY A 118 1.76 6.41 -7.77
CA GLY A 118 1.21 6.90 -9.03
C GLY A 118 0.83 8.38 -8.96
N ASP A 119 0.13 8.86 -9.99
CA ASP A 119 -0.23 10.27 -10.15
C ASP A 119 0.97 11.22 -10.00
N MET A 120 2.07 10.87 -10.66
CA MET A 120 3.32 11.62 -10.63
C MET A 120 3.26 12.88 -11.50
N VAL A 121 2.35 12.89 -12.47
CA VAL A 121 2.18 13.94 -13.48
C VAL A 121 0.86 14.67 -13.32
N ASN A 122 0.64 15.69 -14.18
CA ASN A 122 -0.58 16.51 -14.25
C ASN A 122 -0.74 17.49 -13.06
N LYS A 123 -1.53 18.55 -13.24
CA LYS A 123 -1.86 19.63 -12.27
C LYS A 123 -0.71 20.55 -11.83
N GLY A 124 0.46 20.02 -11.48
CA GLY A 124 1.58 20.83 -11.00
C GLY A 124 2.45 21.42 -12.11
N PRO A 125 3.41 22.28 -11.72
CA PRO A 125 4.18 23.09 -12.65
C PRO A 125 5.27 22.31 -13.41
N ASP A 126 5.72 21.15 -12.91
CA ASP A 126 6.87 20.44 -13.48
C ASP A 126 6.74 18.90 -13.40
N SER A 127 5.90 18.33 -14.28
CA SER A 127 5.77 16.87 -14.42
C SER A 127 7.06 16.21 -14.90
N THR A 128 7.74 16.83 -15.87
CA THR A 128 8.99 16.33 -16.44
C THR A 128 10.09 16.23 -15.38
N GLY A 129 10.22 17.23 -14.51
CA GLY A 129 11.18 17.25 -13.41
C GLY A 129 10.90 16.19 -12.36
N VAL A 130 9.62 15.95 -12.01
CA VAL A 130 9.24 14.85 -11.09
C VAL A 130 9.64 13.49 -11.65
N ILE A 131 9.25 13.19 -12.89
CA ILE A 131 9.59 11.89 -13.51
C ILE A 131 11.09 11.73 -13.60
N LYS A 132 11.81 12.76 -14.07
CA LYS A 132 13.27 12.72 -14.12
C LYS A 132 13.88 12.46 -12.75
N ARG A 133 13.38 13.13 -11.69
CA ARG A 133 13.88 12.95 -10.33
C ARG A 133 13.68 11.53 -9.83
N LEU A 134 12.51 10.93 -10.08
CA LEU A 134 12.24 9.53 -9.69
C LEU A 134 13.13 8.54 -10.45
N MET A 135 13.33 8.75 -11.75
CA MET A 135 14.26 7.94 -12.57
C MET A 135 15.71 8.07 -12.06
N ASP A 136 16.18 9.29 -11.80
CA ASP A 136 17.54 9.55 -11.29
C ASP A 136 17.77 8.89 -9.91
N LEU A 137 16.71 8.72 -9.12
CA LEU A 137 16.72 8.03 -7.82
C LEU A 137 16.50 6.52 -7.92
N ASN A 138 16.33 5.98 -9.13
CA ASN A 138 15.96 4.59 -9.38
C ASN A 138 14.72 4.15 -8.57
N ALA A 139 13.75 5.06 -8.40
CA ALA A 139 12.55 4.81 -7.63
C ALA A 139 11.64 3.79 -8.33
N SER A 140 10.91 3.01 -7.52
CA SER A 140 9.78 2.22 -8.02
C SER A 140 8.53 3.09 -8.04
N ALA A 141 7.57 2.76 -8.90
CA ALA A 141 6.28 3.43 -8.94
C ALA A 141 5.20 2.47 -9.44
N VAL A 142 3.95 2.71 -9.02
CA VAL A 142 2.79 2.16 -9.73
C VAL A 142 2.20 3.21 -10.66
N ARG A 143 1.54 2.75 -11.72
CA ARG A 143 0.84 3.63 -12.66
C ARG A 143 -0.48 4.12 -12.03
N GLY A 144 -0.69 5.43 -12.04
CA GLY A 144 -1.96 6.05 -11.68
C GLY A 144 -2.86 6.26 -12.90
N ASN A 145 -3.99 6.92 -12.69
CA ASN A 145 -4.98 7.17 -13.75
C ASN A 145 -4.69 8.44 -14.57
N HIS A 146 -3.81 9.33 -14.07
CA HIS A 146 -3.46 10.56 -14.76
C HIS A 146 -2.24 10.46 -15.68
N GLU A 147 -1.42 9.43 -15.55
CA GLU A 147 -0.22 9.20 -16.37
C GLU A 147 -0.52 9.17 -17.88
N ASP A 148 -1.68 8.64 -18.25
CA ASP A 148 -2.10 8.48 -19.65
C ASP A 148 -2.45 9.81 -20.32
N ARG A 149 -2.68 10.88 -19.55
CA ARG A 149 -3.14 12.17 -20.06
C ARG A 149 -1.99 13.10 -20.48
N VAL A 150 -0.73 12.73 -20.26
CA VAL A 150 0.44 13.65 -20.38
C VAL A 150 1.43 13.25 -21.49
N LEU A 151 0.95 12.52 -22.51
CA LEU A 151 1.80 11.95 -23.58
C LEU A 151 2.63 12.98 -24.37
N TRP A 152 2.20 14.24 -24.45
CA TRP A 152 2.82 15.24 -25.32
C TRP A 152 3.95 16.07 -24.66
N ALA A 153 4.08 16.01 -23.33
CA ALA A 153 5.01 16.88 -22.58
C ALA A 153 6.29 16.16 -22.10
N LEU A 154 6.37 14.84 -22.32
CA LEU A 154 7.45 13.99 -21.80
C LEU A 154 8.40 13.55 -22.91
N SER A 155 9.65 13.30 -22.55
CA SER A 155 10.62 12.70 -23.49
C SER A 155 10.25 11.25 -23.80
N SER A 156 10.78 10.69 -24.89
CA SER A 156 10.55 9.27 -25.22
C SER A 156 10.97 8.33 -24.09
N GLU A 157 12.11 8.61 -23.45
CA GLU A 157 12.63 7.82 -22.34
C GLU A 157 11.68 7.85 -21.12
N GLN A 158 11.14 9.02 -20.80
CA GLN A 158 10.18 9.19 -19.71
C GLN A 158 8.85 8.50 -20.01
N LEU A 159 8.39 8.55 -21.26
CA LEU A 159 7.20 7.84 -21.70
C LEU A 159 7.38 6.33 -21.64
N ASP A 160 8.56 5.83 -22.03
CA ASP A 160 8.86 4.40 -21.99
C ASP A 160 8.95 3.90 -20.54
N TRP A 161 9.54 4.69 -19.63
CA TRP A 161 9.53 4.41 -18.20
C TRP A 161 8.10 4.40 -17.63
N LEU A 162 7.26 5.40 -17.94
CA LEU A 162 5.86 5.41 -17.49
C LEU A 162 5.05 4.22 -18.00
N LYS A 163 5.29 3.79 -19.25
CA LYS A 163 4.62 2.63 -19.84
C LYS A 163 5.06 1.31 -19.23
N SER A 164 6.29 1.23 -18.72
CA SER A 164 6.78 0.01 -18.08
C SER A 164 6.23 -0.19 -16.67
N LEU A 165 5.72 0.88 -16.02
CA LEU A 165 5.23 0.82 -14.65
C LEU A 165 4.08 -0.19 -14.48
N PRO A 166 4.12 -1.02 -13.42
CA PRO A 166 3.04 -1.93 -13.10
C PRO A 166 1.84 -1.19 -12.49
N VAL A 167 0.66 -1.79 -12.58
CA VAL A 167 -0.54 -1.30 -11.87
C VAL A 167 -0.63 -1.83 -10.42
N ILE A 168 0.02 -2.95 -10.13
CA ILE A 168 0.12 -3.56 -8.79
C ILE A 168 1.58 -3.88 -8.52
N LEU A 169 2.10 -3.47 -7.36
CA LEU A 169 3.47 -3.70 -6.94
C LEU A 169 3.48 -4.42 -5.58
N THR A 170 4.13 -5.57 -5.47
CA THR A 170 4.23 -6.34 -4.22
C THR A 170 5.66 -6.37 -3.69
N VAL A 171 5.83 -6.10 -2.40
CA VAL A 171 7.12 -6.17 -1.70
C VAL A 171 7.08 -7.35 -0.73
N ASP A 172 7.45 -8.52 -1.23
CA ASP A 172 7.27 -9.80 -0.54
C ASP A 172 7.90 -9.86 0.86
N PRO A 173 9.13 -9.35 1.11
CA PRO A 173 9.71 -9.46 2.45
C PRO A 173 8.96 -8.64 3.52
N LEU A 174 8.14 -7.66 3.10
CA LEU A 174 7.30 -6.85 3.98
C LEU A 174 5.82 -7.24 3.95
N ASN A 175 5.43 -8.20 3.10
CA ASN A 175 4.04 -8.51 2.80
C ASN A 175 3.22 -7.24 2.48
N LEU A 176 3.81 -6.34 1.69
CA LEU A 176 3.25 -5.04 1.35
C LEU A 176 2.77 -5.05 -0.11
N CYS A 177 1.52 -4.64 -0.35
CA CYS A 177 0.96 -4.45 -1.68
C CYS A 177 0.69 -2.96 -1.89
N ILE A 178 1.22 -2.41 -2.97
CA ILE A 178 1.11 -1.01 -3.34
C ILE A 178 0.31 -0.93 -4.64
N VAL A 179 -0.73 -0.12 -4.61
CA VAL A 179 -1.63 0.18 -5.72
C VAL A 179 -2.00 1.65 -5.65
N HIS A 180 -2.43 2.22 -6.79
CA HIS A 180 -2.76 3.63 -6.83
C HIS A 180 -4.04 3.98 -6.06
N ALA A 181 -5.16 3.30 -6.33
CA ALA A 181 -6.43 3.60 -5.67
C ALA A 181 -6.83 2.53 -4.64
N GLY A 182 -6.89 1.26 -5.05
CA GLY A 182 -7.31 0.19 -4.14
C GLY A 182 -7.53 -1.16 -4.81
N LEU A 183 -7.91 -2.16 -4.03
CA LEU A 183 -8.21 -3.51 -4.51
C LEU A 183 -9.69 -3.83 -4.30
N VAL A 184 -10.27 -4.61 -5.21
CA VAL A 184 -11.62 -5.16 -5.02
C VAL A 184 -11.52 -6.33 -4.04
N PRO A 185 -12.20 -6.30 -2.87
CA PRO A 185 -12.15 -7.39 -1.91
C PRO A 185 -12.69 -8.71 -2.48
N GLY A 186 -12.07 -9.83 -2.10
CA GLY A 186 -12.49 -11.16 -2.54
C GLY A 186 -12.02 -11.57 -3.94
N ILE A 187 -11.27 -10.70 -4.63
CA ILE A 187 -10.65 -10.98 -5.93
C ILE A 187 -9.14 -11.13 -5.72
N GLU A 188 -8.57 -12.23 -6.22
CA GLU A 188 -7.13 -12.47 -6.20
C GLU A 188 -6.36 -11.40 -6.98
N LEU A 189 -5.11 -11.13 -6.62
CA LEU A 189 -4.32 -10.02 -7.19
C LEU A 189 -4.20 -10.09 -8.71
N GLU A 190 -4.03 -11.29 -9.26
CA GLU A 190 -3.87 -11.54 -10.70
C GLU A 190 -5.18 -11.32 -11.47
N GLN A 191 -6.32 -11.33 -10.76
CA GLN A 191 -7.65 -11.17 -11.34
C GLN A 191 -8.21 -9.75 -11.15
N GLN A 192 -7.45 -8.86 -10.50
CA GLN A 192 -7.84 -7.47 -10.32
C GLN A 192 -7.90 -6.75 -11.67
N VAL A 193 -8.97 -5.98 -11.87
CA VAL A 193 -9.16 -5.20 -13.09
C VAL A 193 -8.33 -3.91 -12.99
N PRO A 194 -7.42 -3.60 -13.94
CA PRO A 194 -6.55 -2.42 -13.86
C PRO A 194 -7.31 -1.11 -13.64
N TRP A 195 -8.46 -0.94 -14.28
CA TRP A 195 -9.29 0.25 -14.07
C TRP A 195 -9.71 0.41 -12.60
N ALA A 196 -10.14 -0.66 -11.94
CA ALA A 196 -10.52 -0.61 -10.52
C ALA A 196 -9.31 -0.30 -9.64
N VAL A 197 -8.17 -0.92 -9.94
CA VAL A 197 -6.90 -0.70 -9.22
C VAL A 197 -6.47 0.77 -9.23
N MET A 198 -6.76 1.48 -10.32
CA MET A 198 -6.39 2.89 -10.51
C MET A 198 -7.53 3.88 -10.23
N ASN A 199 -8.78 3.46 -10.02
CA ASN A 199 -9.90 4.42 -9.94
C ASN A 199 -10.91 4.15 -8.82
N ILE A 200 -10.82 3.03 -8.10
CA ILE A 200 -11.81 2.70 -7.08
C ILE A 200 -11.81 3.71 -5.94
N ARG A 201 -12.99 4.27 -5.64
CA ARG A 201 -13.22 5.16 -4.48
C ARG A 201 -14.25 4.60 -3.50
N THR A 202 -15.07 3.66 -3.97
CA THR A 202 -16.16 3.03 -3.22
C THR A 202 -16.29 1.56 -3.61
N LEU A 203 -16.75 0.72 -2.67
CA LEU A 203 -17.00 -0.71 -2.93
C LEU A 203 -18.31 -0.98 -3.68
N THR A 204 -19.19 0.02 -3.77
CA THR A 204 -20.31 0.01 -4.71
C THR A 204 -19.79 0.29 -6.11
N TYR A 205 -19.85 -0.70 -6.98
CA TYR A 205 -19.49 -0.56 -8.39
C TYR A 205 -20.45 0.43 -9.05
N PRO A 206 -19.97 1.54 -9.65
CA PRO A 206 -20.84 2.46 -10.36
C PRO A 206 -21.45 1.74 -11.57
N THR A 207 -22.75 1.90 -11.79
CA THR A 207 -23.38 1.53 -13.07
C THR A 207 -22.72 2.32 -14.20
N ASP A 208 -22.70 1.75 -15.42
CA ASP A 208 -21.99 2.28 -16.60
C ASP A 208 -22.21 3.78 -16.90
N ASP A 209 -23.32 4.35 -16.46
CA ASP A 209 -23.63 5.78 -16.60
C ASP A 209 -22.70 6.73 -15.85
N PHE A 210 -21.97 6.28 -14.82
CA PHE A 210 -21.00 7.11 -14.11
C PHE A 210 -19.63 7.15 -14.79
N ARG A 211 -19.21 6.08 -15.47
CA ARG A 211 -17.91 6.01 -16.15
C ARG A 211 -17.78 7.03 -17.28
N ARG A 212 -18.87 7.26 -18.03
CA ARG A 212 -18.91 8.22 -19.14
C ARG A 212 -18.82 9.70 -18.73
N LYS A 213 -18.88 10.02 -17.44
CA LYS A 213 -18.75 11.41 -16.96
C LYS A 213 -17.33 11.79 -16.55
N GLU A 214 -16.42 10.83 -16.38
CA GLU A 214 -15.03 11.06 -15.96
C GLU A 214 -13.98 10.82 -17.06
N GLU A 215 -14.39 10.20 -18.18
CA GLU A 215 -13.65 10.17 -19.45
C GLU A 215 -13.69 11.52 -20.16
#